data_AF-A0A820D5G0-F1
#
_entry.id   AF-A0A820D5G0-F1
#
_cell.length_a   1.000
_cell.length_b   1.000
_cell.length_c   1.000
_cell.angle_alpha   90.00
_cell.angle_beta   90.00
_cell.angle_gamma   90.00
#
_symmetry.space_group_name_H-M   'P 1'
#
loop_
_entity.id
_entity.type
_entity.pdbx_description
1 polymer ?
#
loop_
_entity_poly.entity_id
_entity_poly.type
_entity_poly.pdbx_seq_one_letter_code
_entity_poly.pdbx_strand_id
1 'polypeptide(L)'
;MSDVDDIPPLEDIPINTTAPKQVSTPVVKHVEIQPKEKTVTEKSFAGMKKGFLNSSSTPQSKSNELIEISSKKAEQTKDFRVFDEVQQVIKEEQQAKNNWLTNDLLKQIEDDESLSRYFSNPYFMEAITLFQHKPQEALAKYGHNAEVMQFFDRMAKILGNHFTSIVGKEEKQKKTNVDPEVNKLLQDEQVRQLLLDPDVVKLMKMLREEPGKAQWIMRTADASMRNKIQQLIDLGLLSIA
;
A
#
# COMPACT_ATOMS: atom_id res chain seq x y z
N MET A 1 26.02 16.44 -43.87
CA MET A 1 25.41 17.74 -44.18
C MET A 1 24.08 17.45 -44.86
N SER A 2 22.91 17.94 -44.47
CA SER A 2 22.41 18.64 -43.29
C SER A 2 20.91 18.65 -43.53
N ASP A 3 20.08 17.92 -42.78
CA ASP A 3 18.62 18.10 -42.81
C ASP A 3 18.10 17.80 -41.40
N VAL A 4 18.31 18.80 -40.55
CA VAL A 4 17.67 19.00 -39.25
C VAL A 4 16.74 20.20 -39.45
N ASP A 5 15.60 20.18 -38.76
CA ASP A 5 14.60 21.25 -38.63
C ASP A 5 13.42 21.18 -39.62
N ASP A 6 12.50 20.26 -39.31
CA ASP A 6 11.07 20.46 -39.61
C ASP A 6 10.28 20.31 -38.30
N ILE A 7 10.42 21.32 -37.44
CA ILE A 7 9.56 21.53 -36.27
C ILE A 7 8.60 22.67 -36.66
N PRO A 8 7.28 22.43 -36.72
CA PRO A 8 6.32 23.46 -37.07
C PRO A 8 6.28 24.56 -35.98
N PRO A 9 6.10 25.84 -36.38
CA PRO A 9 6.01 26.95 -35.43
C PRO A 9 4.76 26.84 -34.56
N LEU A 10 4.95 26.90 -33.23
CA LEU A 10 3.87 27.16 -32.28
C LEU A 10 3.52 28.65 -32.32
N GLU A 11 2.51 29.01 -33.10
CA GLU A 11 1.84 30.30 -32.99
C GLU A 11 0.48 30.12 -32.27
N ASP A 12 0.25 31.03 -31.31
CA ASP A 12 -1.03 31.45 -30.73
C ASP A 12 -1.74 30.57 -29.68
N ILE A 13 -1.25 30.62 -28.44
CA ILE A 13 -2.09 30.42 -27.25
C ILE A 13 -2.31 31.80 -26.58
N PRO A 14 -3.55 32.33 -26.52
CA PRO A 14 -3.82 33.62 -25.89
C PRO A 14 -3.65 33.55 -24.36
N ILE A 15 -2.72 34.36 -23.86
CA ILE A 15 -2.48 34.59 -22.42
C ILE A 15 -3.56 35.55 -21.92
N ASN A 16 -4.53 35.05 -21.15
CA ASN A 16 -5.51 35.89 -20.48
C ASN A 16 -4.90 36.45 -19.17
N THR A 17 -4.19 37.58 -19.31
CA THR A 17 -3.68 38.38 -18.19
C THR A 17 -4.73 39.41 -17.78
N THR A 18 -5.44 39.18 -16.68
CA THR A 18 -6.18 40.24 -15.97
C THR A 18 -5.49 40.55 -14.64
N ALA A 19 -4.80 41.69 -14.64
CA ALA A 19 -4.26 42.37 -13.47
C ALA A 19 -5.34 43.25 -12.79
N PRO A 20 -5.10 43.74 -11.55
CA PRO A 20 -6.15 44.15 -10.61
C PRO A 20 -6.54 45.63 -10.73
N LYS A 21 -7.79 45.96 -10.37
CA LYS A 21 -8.23 47.33 -10.10
C LYS A 21 -8.55 47.50 -8.62
N GLN A 22 -7.83 48.45 -8.01
CA GLN A 22 -8.06 49.01 -6.69
C GLN A 22 -9.25 49.99 -6.68
N VAL A 23 -9.57 50.41 -5.44
CA VAL A 23 -10.24 51.65 -4.99
C VAL A 23 -11.75 51.54 -4.75
N SER A 24 -12.15 51.46 -3.47
CA SER A 24 -12.73 52.59 -2.71
C SER A 24 -13.46 52.11 -1.45
N THR A 25 -13.11 52.70 -0.30
CA THR A 25 -13.84 52.66 0.98
C THR A 25 -15.16 53.44 0.90
N PRO A 26 -16.14 53.18 1.80
CA PRO A 26 -16.32 54.10 2.95
C PRO A 26 -16.81 53.45 4.27
N VAL A 27 -16.07 53.78 5.34
CA VAL A 27 -16.49 54.40 6.63
C VAL A 27 -18.00 54.39 7.03
N VAL A 28 -18.26 53.71 8.17
CA VAL A 28 -19.15 54.02 9.33
C VAL A 28 -20.66 53.74 9.23
N LYS A 29 -21.16 52.82 10.08
CA LYS A 29 -22.01 53.15 11.24
C LYS A 29 -22.19 51.96 12.20
N HIS A 30 -21.95 52.27 13.47
CA HIS A 30 -22.23 51.50 14.68
C HIS A 30 -23.74 51.40 14.90
N VAL A 31 -24.26 50.18 15.12
CA VAL A 31 -25.54 49.96 15.81
C VAL A 31 -25.39 48.76 16.75
N GLU A 32 -25.24 49.12 18.01
CA GLU A 32 -25.56 48.34 19.21
C GLU A 32 -27.05 47.98 19.22
N ILE A 33 -27.40 46.72 19.55
CA ILE A 33 -28.60 46.28 20.30
C ILE A 33 -28.39 44.78 20.68
N GLN A 34 -28.23 44.50 21.98
CA GLN A 34 -28.76 43.30 22.66
C GLN A 34 -30.03 43.74 23.42
N PRO A 35 -30.85 42.87 24.07
CA PRO A 35 -31.10 41.41 24.00
C PRO A 35 -32.61 41.08 23.88
N LYS A 36 -33.02 39.79 23.71
CA LYS A 36 -34.13 39.14 24.47
C LYS A 36 -34.47 37.67 24.08
N GLU A 37 -34.95 36.99 25.10
CA GLU A 37 -35.29 35.59 25.38
C GLU A 37 -36.49 34.91 24.62
N LYS A 38 -36.42 33.55 24.59
CA LYS A 38 -37.50 32.51 24.75
C LYS A 38 -38.56 32.41 23.63
N THR A 39 -39.09 31.26 23.16
CA THR A 39 -39.43 29.92 23.72
C THR A 39 -39.73 28.89 22.61
N VAL A 40 -39.37 27.61 22.86
CA VAL A 40 -40.13 26.35 22.66
C VAL A 40 -41.04 26.15 21.42
N THR A 41 -40.74 25.13 20.60
CA THR A 41 -41.73 24.08 20.29
C THR A 41 -41.04 22.78 19.87
N GLU A 42 -41.22 21.77 20.71
CA GLU A 42 -40.98 20.36 20.43
C GLU A 42 -41.90 19.89 19.28
N LYS A 43 -41.36 19.04 18.41
CA LYS A 43 -42.15 17.98 17.77
C LYS A 43 -41.47 16.65 18.03
N SER A 44 -41.91 16.08 19.14
CA SER A 44 -41.89 14.64 19.41
C SER A 44 -42.79 13.95 18.38
N PHE A 45 -42.25 13.02 17.59
CA PHE A 45 -43.05 12.02 16.88
C PHE A 45 -42.46 10.64 17.15
N ALA A 46 -42.95 10.07 18.25
CA ALA A 46 -43.26 8.67 18.49
C ALA A 46 -42.66 7.62 17.52
N GLY A 47 -41.67 6.87 18.02
CA GLY A 47 -41.05 5.77 17.30
C GLY A 47 -40.35 4.75 18.21
N MET A 48 -41.11 4.15 19.11
CA MET A 48 -40.95 2.76 19.58
C MET A 48 -39.74 2.34 20.46
N LYS A 49 -40.13 1.90 21.66
CA LYS A 49 -39.63 0.74 22.44
C LYS A 49 -38.43 0.91 23.40
N LYS A 50 -38.73 1.64 24.48
CA LYS A 50 -38.28 1.30 25.85
C LYS A 50 -38.97 0.00 26.33
N GLY A 51 -38.23 -1.09 26.34
CA GLY A 51 -38.33 -2.19 27.31
C GLY A 51 -36.88 -2.60 27.56
N PHE A 52 -36.32 -2.48 28.75
CA PHE A 52 -36.08 -3.63 29.65
C PHE A 52 -35.41 -3.16 30.95
N LEU A 53 -35.81 -2.03 31.55
CA LEU A 53 -35.24 -1.59 32.83
C LEU A 53 -36.35 -1.27 33.82
N ASN A 54 -37.02 -2.34 34.27
CA ASN A 54 -37.90 -2.33 35.43
C ASN A 54 -37.56 -3.53 36.32
N SER A 55 -36.65 -3.34 37.27
CA SER A 55 -36.63 -4.10 38.52
C SER A 55 -35.91 -3.28 39.60
N SER A 56 -36.67 -3.00 40.63
CA SER A 56 -36.42 -2.17 41.81
C SER A 56 -35.39 -2.74 42.81
N SER A 57 -34.82 -1.80 43.58
CA SER A 57 -34.41 -1.88 45.01
C SER A 57 -33.21 -2.74 45.46
N THR A 58 -32.23 -2.02 46.02
CA THR A 58 -31.07 -2.28 46.92
C THR A 58 -31.44 -2.92 48.29
N PRO A 59 -30.52 -3.15 49.30
CA PRO A 59 -29.04 -3.41 49.36
C PRO A 59 -28.60 -4.51 50.39
N GLN A 60 -27.36 -5.07 50.31
CA GLN A 60 -26.51 -5.47 51.49
C GLN A 60 -25.15 -6.08 51.05
N SER A 61 -24.04 -5.48 51.47
CA SER A 61 -23.05 -5.91 52.49
C SER A 61 -22.19 -7.16 52.21
N LYS A 62 -20.87 -6.90 52.29
CA LYS A 62 -19.67 -7.76 52.31
C LYS A 62 -19.82 -9.15 52.95
N SER A 63 -19.28 -10.15 52.26
CA SER A 63 -18.35 -11.15 52.84
C SER A 63 -17.43 -11.72 51.75
N ASN A 64 -16.13 -11.65 52.00
CA ASN A 64 -15.11 -12.42 51.30
C ASN A 64 -15.44 -13.91 51.43
N GLU A 65 -15.77 -14.56 50.32
CA GLU A 65 -15.60 -16.00 50.20
C GLU A 65 -14.99 -16.28 48.83
N LEU A 66 -13.72 -16.66 48.87
CA LEU A 66 -12.93 -17.12 47.75
C LEU A 66 -13.57 -18.41 47.23
N ILE A 67 -14.51 -18.30 46.29
CA ILE A 67 -14.91 -19.44 45.46
C ILE A 67 -13.81 -19.54 44.40
N GLU A 68 -12.81 -20.36 44.71
CA GLU A 68 -11.86 -20.91 43.76
C GLU A 68 -12.63 -21.78 42.76
N ILE A 69 -13.17 -21.15 41.71
CA ILE A 69 -13.68 -21.87 40.56
C ILE A 69 -12.45 -22.36 39.79
N SER A 70 -11.97 -23.52 40.22
CA SER A 70 -11.06 -24.38 39.46
C SER A 70 -11.57 -24.45 38.02
N SER A 71 -10.91 -23.71 37.14
CA SER A 71 -11.15 -23.76 35.70
C SER A 71 -10.59 -25.08 35.21
N LYS A 72 -11.36 -26.15 35.37
CA LYS A 72 -11.18 -27.41 34.64
C LYS A 72 -11.18 -27.05 33.17
N LYS A 73 -9.97 -27.10 32.58
CA LYS A 73 -9.64 -27.34 31.18
C LYS A 73 -10.89 -27.40 30.28
N ALA A 74 -11.32 -26.24 29.80
CA ALA A 74 -12.27 -26.16 28.71
C ALA A 74 -11.60 -26.83 27.50
N GLU A 75 -12.10 -28.01 27.15
CA GLU A 75 -11.87 -28.59 25.84
C GLU A 75 -12.26 -27.55 24.79
N GLN A 76 -11.34 -27.34 23.86
CA GLN A 76 -11.48 -26.43 22.74
C GLN A 76 -12.77 -26.76 21.98
N THR A 77 -13.85 -26.05 22.25
CA THR A 77 -14.90 -25.87 21.27
C THR A 77 -14.28 -25.05 20.16
N LYS A 78 -13.77 -25.72 19.12
CA LYS A 78 -13.50 -25.09 17.83
C LYS A 78 -14.80 -24.42 17.43
N ASP A 79 -14.80 -23.09 17.48
CA ASP A 79 -15.94 -22.28 17.10
C ASP A 79 -16.26 -22.62 15.64
N PHE A 80 -17.39 -23.31 15.38
CA PHE A 80 -17.75 -23.84 14.05
C PHE A 80 -17.89 -22.74 12.97
N ARG A 81 -17.81 -21.47 13.37
CA ARG A 81 -17.84 -20.29 12.51
C ARG A 81 -16.46 -19.79 12.10
N VAL A 82 -15.40 -20.42 12.59
CA VAL A 82 -14.02 -20.16 12.18
C VAL A 82 -13.63 -21.19 11.13
N PHE A 83 -13.63 -20.76 9.87
CA PHE A 83 -13.06 -21.56 8.79
C PHE A 83 -11.56 -21.25 8.71
N ASP A 84 -10.74 -22.25 8.99
CA ASP A 84 -9.27 -22.12 9.00
C ASP A 84 -8.75 -21.63 7.63
N GLU A 85 -9.38 -22.05 6.52
CA GLU A 85 -9.03 -21.54 5.18
C GLU A 85 -9.35 -20.06 4.99
N VAL A 86 -10.51 -19.59 5.47
CA VAL A 86 -10.87 -18.16 5.36
C VAL A 86 -9.95 -17.30 6.22
N GLN A 87 -9.53 -17.80 7.39
CA GLN A 87 -8.55 -17.11 8.22
C GLN A 87 -7.15 -17.10 7.60
N GLN A 88 -6.75 -18.17 6.90
CA GLN A 88 -5.51 -18.20 6.14
C GLN A 88 -5.55 -17.20 4.99
N VAL A 89 -6.63 -17.16 4.21
CA VAL A 89 -6.77 -16.19 3.11
C VAL A 89 -6.79 -14.75 3.64
N ILE A 90 -7.50 -14.46 4.74
CA ILE A 90 -7.47 -13.11 5.35
C ILE A 90 -6.08 -12.78 5.87
N LYS A 91 -5.35 -13.73 6.48
CA LYS A 91 -3.97 -13.51 6.95
C LYS A 91 -3.00 -13.31 5.79
N GLU A 92 -3.07 -14.12 4.74
CA GLU A 92 -2.24 -13.99 3.54
C GLU A 92 -2.55 -12.69 2.80
N GLU A 93 -3.83 -12.32 2.69
CA GLU A 93 -4.23 -11.06 2.06
C GLU A 93 -3.82 -9.86 2.92
N GLN A 94 -3.91 -9.94 4.25
CA GLN A 94 -3.38 -8.92 5.15
C GLN A 94 -1.85 -8.85 5.07
N GLN A 95 -1.15 -9.97 4.99
CA GLN A 95 0.31 -10.00 4.83
C GLN A 95 0.76 -9.44 3.48
N ALA A 96 0.03 -9.73 2.40
CA ALA A 96 0.27 -9.15 1.08
C ALA A 96 -0.02 -7.64 1.07
N LYS A 97 -1.11 -7.19 1.71
CA LYS A 97 -1.45 -5.77 1.87
C LYS A 97 -0.48 -5.04 2.80
N ASN A 98 0.13 -5.73 3.75
CA ASN A 98 1.10 -5.16 4.68
C ASN A 98 2.55 -5.39 4.23
N ASN A 99 2.81 -5.97 3.05
CA ASN A 99 4.18 -6.20 2.57
C ASN A 99 4.94 -4.87 2.41
N TRP A 100 4.22 -3.80 2.06
CA TRP A 100 4.80 -2.46 2.02
C TRP A 100 4.99 -1.85 3.42
N LEU A 101 4.30 -2.33 4.45
CA LEU A 101 4.44 -1.87 5.84
C LEU A 101 5.46 -2.77 6.57
N THR A 102 6.74 -2.54 6.31
CA THR A 102 7.80 -3.37 6.89
C THR A 102 8.16 -2.92 8.32
N ASN A 103 8.78 -3.82 9.09
CA ASN A 103 9.39 -3.45 10.38
C ASN A 103 10.44 -2.33 10.24
N ASP A 104 11.09 -2.21 9.08
CA ASP A 104 12.06 -1.16 8.78
C ASP A 104 11.38 0.21 8.68
N LEU A 105 10.22 0.29 8.01
CA LEU A 105 9.41 1.50 7.96
C LEU A 105 8.90 1.88 9.35
N LEU A 106 8.35 0.92 10.10
CA LEU A 106 7.86 1.16 11.46
C LEU A 106 8.96 1.68 12.37
N LYS A 107 10.16 1.08 12.28
CA LYS A 107 11.32 1.52 13.03
C LYS A 107 11.78 2.92 12.63
N GLN A 108 11.80 3.25 11.34
CA GLN A 108 12.16 4.60 10.89
C GLN A 108 11.17 5.67 11.37
N ILE A 109 9.89 5.33 11.48
CA ILE A 109 8.87 6.22 12.05
C ILE A 109 9.06 6.37 13.57
N GLU A 110 9.37 5.28 14.27
CA GLU A 110 9.61 5.27 15.72
C GLU A 110 10.90 6.02 16.11
N ASP A 111 11.98 5.83 15.36
CA ASP A 111 13.27 6.49 15.56
C ASP A 111 13.17 8.02 15.33
N ASP A 112 12.13 8.50 14.63
CA ASP A 112 11.90 9.92 14.41
C ASP A 112 11.10 10.56 15.56
N GLU A 113 11.82 11.14 16.51
CA GLU A 113 11.23 11.80 17.69
C GLU A 113 10.22 12.90 17.33
N SER A 114 10.39 13.58 16.19
CA SER A 114 9.46 14.63 15.77
C SER A 114 8.12 14.05 15.30
N LEU A 115 8.14 12.95 14.55
CA LEU A 115 6.93 12.27 14.09
C LEU A 115 6.12 11.74 15.25
N SER A 116 6.79 11.15 16.25
CA SER A 116 6.13 10.69 17.48
C SER A 116 5.36 11.82 18.19
N ARG A 117 5.96 13.01 18.26
CA ARG A 117 5.29 14.21 18.81
C ARG A 117 4.08 14.64 17.97
N TYR A 118 4.17 14.58 16.64
CA TYR A 118 3.07 14.93 15.75
C TYR A 118 1.91 13.93 15.85
N PHE A 119 2.19 12.62 15.90
CA PHE A 119 1.16 11.59 16.09
C PHE A 119 0.45 11.69 17.44
N SER A 120 1.12 12.22 18.46
CA SER A 120 0.52 12.49 19.76
C SER A 120 -0.40 13.72 19.78
N ASN A 121 -0.34 14.55 18.73
CA ASN A 121 -1.10 15.80 18.66
C ASN A 121 -2.38 15.61 17.83
N PRO A 122 -3.58 15.83 18.42
CA PRO A 122 -4.85 15.65 17.71
C PRO A 122 -5.00 16.56 16.48
N TYR A 123 -4.32 17.72 16.46
CA TYR A 123 -4.34 18.64 15.32
C TYR A 123 -3.73 18.04 14.05
N PHE A 124 -2.63 17.29 14.19
CA PHE A 124 -1.97 16.63 13.06
C PHE A 124 -2.77 15.40 12.60
N MET A 125 -3.40 14.68 13.52
CA MET A 125 -4.29 13.57 13.17
C MET A 125 -5.50 14.04 12.35
N GLU A 126 -6.11 15.16 12.71
CA GLU A 126 -7.17 15.78 11.90
C GLU A 126 -6.65 16.15 10.51
N ALA A 127 -5.45 16.73 10.43
CA ALA A 127 -4.81 17.07 9.16
C ALA A 127 -4.57 15.82 8.30
N ILE A 128 -4.11 14.70 8.88
CA ILE A 128 -3.93 13.42 8.18
C ILE A 128 -5.27 12.90 7.66
N THR A 129 -6.31 12.87 8.49
CA THR A 129 -7.66 12.41 8.08
C THR A 129 -8.21 13.28 6.96
N LEU A 130 -8.06 14.61 7.07
CA LEU A 130 -8.52 15.52 6.03
C LEU A 130 -7.72 15.33 4.73
N PHE A 131 -6.41 15.09 4.82
CA PHE A 131 -5.57 14.83 3.65
C PHE A 131 -5.91 13.50 2.95
N GLN A 132 -6.28 12.46 3.71
CA GLN A 132 -6.71 11.17 3.18
C GLN A 132 -8.05 11.25 2.42
N HIS A 133 -9.01 12.04 2.92
CA HIS A 133 -10.34 12.14 2.31
C HIS A 133 -10.48 13.29 1.30
N LYS A 134 -9.84 14.43 1.57
CA LYS A 134 -10.01 15.69 0.84
C LYS A 134 -8.68 16.48 0.77
N PRO A 135 -7.74 16.05 -0.08
CA PRO A 135 -6.42 16.66 -0.16
C PRO A 135 -6.45 18.15 -0.54
N GLN A 136 -7.38 18.58 -1.40
CA GLN A 136 -7.50 19.98 -1.79
C GLN A 136 -7.93 20.89 -0.62
N GLU A 137 -8.88 20.42 0.20
CA GLU A 137 -9.33 21.16 1.40
C GLU A 137 -8.23 21.20 2.46
N ALA A 138 -7.51 20.09 2.64
CA ALA A 138 -6.37 20.01 3.54
C ALA A 138 -5.25 20.97 3.14
N LEU A 139 -4.91 21.09 1.86
CA LEU A 139 -3.91 22.05 1.37
C LEU A 139 -4.37 23.49 1.55
N ALA A 140 -5.65 23.80 1.33
CA ALA A 140 -6.17 25.15 1.59
C ALA A 140 -6.10 25.50 3.09
N LYS A 141 -6.46 24.56 3.96
CA LYS A 141 -6.52 24.74 5.43
C LYS A 141 -5.14 24.75 6.10
N TYR A 142 -4.25 23.84 5.69
CA TYR A 142 -2.96 23.62 6.35
C TYR A 142 -1.74 24.01 5.50
N GLY A 143 -1.90 24.35 4.22
CA GLY A 143 -0.78 24.68 3.34
C GLY A 143 0.03 25.90 3.77
N HIS A 144 -0.54 26.77 4.60
CA HIS A 144 0.14 27.92 5.19
C HIS A 144 0.75 27.61 6.58
N ASN A 145 0.48 26.43 7.14
CA ASN A 145 1.05 25.99 8.41
C ASN A 145 2.37 25.25 8.17
N ALA A 146 3.48 25.92 8.48
CA ALA A 146 4.83 25.38 8.30
C ALA A 146 5.06 24.06 9.05
N GLU A 147 4.48 23.88 10.24
CA GLU A 147 4.68 22.66 11.04
C GLU A 147 3.99 21.46 10.40
N VAL A 148 2.77 21.64 9.90
CA VAL A 148 2.03 20.57 9.21
C VAL A 148 2.73 20.20 7.90
N MET A 149 3.21 21.19 7.15
CA MET A 149 3.96 20.95 5.93
C MET A 149 5.30 20.25 6.19
N GLN A 150 6.00 20.61 7.26
CA GLN A 150 7.23 19.91 7.69
C GLN A 150 6.94 18.46 8.08
N PHE A 151 5.86 18.21 8.81
CA PHE A 151 5.41 16.86 9.12
C PHE A 151 5.19 16.02 7.85
N PHE A 152 4.43 16.53 6.88
CA PHE A 152 4.16 15.81 5.63
C PHE A 152 5.40 15.61 4.78
N ASP A 153 6.27 16.61 4.66
CA ASP A 153 7.56 16.48 3.95
C ASP A 153 8.43 15.39 4.58
N ARG A 154 8.50 15.36 5.91
CA ARG A 154 9.28 14.36 6.65
C ARG A 154 8.72 12.95 6.49
N MET A 155 7.41 12.80 6.63
CA MET A 155 6.73 11.53 6.42
C MET A 155 6.89 11.04 4.96
N ALA A 156 6.78 11.95 3.98
CA ALA A 156 7.00 11.63 2.57
C ALA A 156 8.43 11.20 2.28
N LYS A 157 9.44 11.81 2.93
CA LYS A 157 10.84 11.38 2.82
C LYS A 157 11.07 9.97 3.35
N ILE A 158 10.51 9.65 4.52
CA ILE A 158 10.61 8.29 5.09
C ILE A 158 9.94 7.28 4.16
N LEU A 159 8.72 7.56 3.72
CA LEU A 159 7.99 6.68 2.80
C LEU A 159 8.72 6.52 1.46
N GLY A 160 9.25 7.60 0.88
CA GLY A 160 10.01 7.56 -0.37
C GLY A 160 11.29 6.74 -0.25
N ASN A 161 12.04 6.91 0.84
CA ASN A 161 13.25 6.12 1.12
C ASN A 161 12.92 4.64 1.30
N HIS A 162 11.81 4.35 1.99
CA HIS A 162 11.34 2.99 2.23
C HIS A 162 10.88 2.30 0.93
N PHE A 163 10.07 2.97 0.10
CA PHE A 163 9.67 2.41 -1.20
C PHE A 163 10.87 2.19 -2.14
N THR A 164 11.82 3.13 -2.16
CA THR A 164 13.08 2.96 -2.90
C THR A 164 13.86 1.74 -2.40
N SER A 165 13.86 1.53 -1.08
CA SER A 165 14.50 0.38 -0.45
C SER A 165 13.80 -0.95 -0.76
N ILE A 166 12.46 -0.98 -0.82
CA ILE A 166 11.72 -2.17 -1.23
C ILE A 166 12.06 -2.53 -2.67
N VAL A 167 11.95 -1.57 -3.60
CA VAL A 167 12.24 -1.83 -5.03
C VAL A 167 13.70 -2.30 -5.21
N GLY A 168 14.65 -1.63 -4.56
CA GLY A 168 16.07 -2.05 -4.60
C GLY A 168 16.35 -3.40 -3.93
N LYS A 169 15.57 -3.79 -2.92
CA LYS A 169 15.66 -5.11 -2.28
C LYS A 169 14.99 -6.20 -3.12
N GLU A 170 13.87 -5.93 -3.78
CA GLU A 170 13.22 -6.88 -4.70
C GLU A 170 14.09 -7.19 -5.91
N GLU A 171 14.80 -6.20 -6.47
CA GLU A 171 15.76 -6.42 -7.55
C GLU A 171 16.96 -7.26 -7.10
N LYS A 172 17.43 -7.08 -5.86
CA LYS A 172 18.51 -7.88 -5.30
C LYS A 172 18.04 -9.29 -4.93
N GLN A 173 16.83 -9.44 -4.39
CA GLN A 173 16.27 -10.73 -4.00
C GLN A 173 15.88 -11.60 -5.20
N LYS A 174 15.43 -11.01 -6.32
CA LYS A 174 15.28 -11.73 -7.59
C LYS A 174 16.60 -12.25 -8.15
N LYS A 175 17.73 -11.62 -7.83
CA LYS A 175 19.08 -12.10 -8.23
C LYS A 175 19.65 -13.17 -7.31
N THR A 176 19.12 -13.32 -6.09
CA THR A 176 19.64 -14.29 -5.09
C THR A 176 18.85 -15.59 -4.99
N ASN A 177 17.64 -15.66 -5.57
CA ASN A 177 16.91 -16.92 -5.73
C ASN A 177 17.15 -17.55 -7.10
N VAL A 178 18.37 -17.39 -7.60
CA VAL A 178 18.88 -18.14 -8.74
C VAL A 178 19.96 -19.01 -8.12
N ASP A 179 19.82 -20.32 -8.27
CA ASP A 179 20.78 -21.29 -7.76
C ASP A 179 22.22 -20.78 -8.02
N PRO A 180 23.14 -20.76 -7.03
CA PRO A 180 24.52 -20.34 -7.24
C PRO A 180 25.17 -21.04 -8.45
N GLU A 181 24.73 -22.25 -8.77
CA GLU A 181 25.13 -22.99 -9.96
C GLU A 181 24.64 -22.32 -11.26
N VAL A 182 23.38 -21.89 -11.32
CA VAL A 182 22.80 -21.17 -12.47
C VAL A 182 23.47 -19.81 -12.66
N ASN A 183 23.83 -19.11 -11.58
CA ASN A 183 24.52 -17.82 -11.69
C ASN A 183 25.96 -17.98 -12.23
N LYS A 184 26.62 -19.09 -11.90
CA LYS A 184 27.92 -19.47 -12.47
C LYS A 184 27.80 -19.88 -13.94
N LEU A 185 26.74 -20.58 -14.30
CA LEU A 185 26.41 -20.95 -15.69
C LEU A 185 26.11 -19.72 -16.56
N LEU A 186 25.42 -18.71 -16.03
CA LEU A 186 25.14 -17.45 -16.74
C LEU A 186 26.39 -16.59 -16.99
N GLN A 187 27.48 -16.84 -16.27
CA GLN A 187 28.77 -16.18 -16.50
C GLN A 187 29.59 -16.84 -17.62
N ASP A 188 29.24 -18.04 -18.04
CA ASP A 188 29.87 -18.71 -19.16
C ASP A 188 29.38 -18.11 -20.49
N GLU A 189 30.32 -17.59 -21.28
CA GLU A 189 30.02 -16.97 -22.57
C GLU A 189 29.37 -17.96 -23.54
N GLN A 190 29.73 -19.24 -23.48
CA GLN A 190 29.12 -20.27 -24.34
C GLN A 190 27.66 -20.49 -24.01
N VAL A 191 27.32 -20.54 -22.71
CA VAL A 191 25.94 -20.69 -22.23
C VAL A 191 25.13 -19.46 -22.60
N ARG A 192 25.70 -18.26 -22.46
CA ARG A 192 25.02 -17.02 -22.83
C ARG A 192 24.71 -16.98 -24.33
N GLN A 193 25.65 -17.37 -25.18
CA GLN A 193 25.40 -17.47 -26.63
C GLN A 193 24.33 -18.51 -26.96
N LEU A 194 24.33 -19.63 -26.25
CA LEU A 194 23.32 -20.68 -26.42
C LEU A 194 21.91 -20.20 -26.03
N LEU A 195 21.80 -19.43 -24.94
CA LEU A 195 20.54 -18.84 -24.47
C LEU A 195 20.05 -17.67 -25.35
N LEU A 196 20.94 -17.02 -26.10
CA LEU A 196 20.60 -15.96 -27.05
C LEU A 196 20.17 -16.50 -28.42
N ASP A 197 20.33 -17.80 -28.66
CA ASP A 197 19.98 -18.40 -29.92
C ASP A 197 18.45 -18.39 -30.13
N PRO A 198 17.95 -17.85 -31.26
CA PRO A 198 16.52 -17.69 -31.50
C PRO A 198 15.75 -19.01 -31.46
N ASP A 199 16.38 -20.12 -31.87
CA ASP A 199 15.73 -21.43 -31.88
C ASP A 199 15.59 -21.98 -30.45
N VAL A 200 16.60 -21.75 -29.60
CA VAL A 200 16.60 -22.13 -28.18
C VAL A 200 15.58 -21.31 -27.39
N VAL A 201 15.53 -19.99 -27.60
CA VAL A 201 14.52 -19.12 -26.96
C VAL A 201 13.12 -19.54 -27.35
N LYS A 202 12.90 -19.85 -28.64
CA LYS A 202 11.62 -20.34 -29.13
C LYS A 202 11.25 -21.67 -28.47
N LEU A 203 12.20 -22.60 -28.33
CA LEU A 203 11.98 -23.87 -27.63
C LEU A 203 11.61 -23.64 -26.16
N MET A 204 12.33 -22.79 -25.44
CA MET A 204 12.03 -22.46 -24.04
C MET A 204 10.65 -21.84 -23.87
N LYS A 205 10.25 -20.97 -24.79
CA LYS A 205 8.89 -20.40 -24.85
C LYS A 205 7.85 -21.51 -25.07
N MET A 206 8.09 -22.41 -26.01
CA MET A 206 7.19 -23.54 -26.29
C MET A 206 7.12 -24.52 -25.13
N LEU A 207 8.19 -24.76 -24.39
CA LEU A 207 8.15 -25.61 -23.18
C LEU A 207 7.24 -25.01 -22.10
N ARG A 208 7.19 -23.69 -21.99
CA ARG A 208 6.31 -22.98 -21.05
C ARG A 208 4.85 -22.98 -21.49
N GLU A 209 4.59 -22.76 -22.78
CA GLU A 209 3.23 -22.62 -23.30
C GLU A 209 2.58 -23.97 -23.66
N GLU A 210 3.34 -24.85 -24.33
CA GLU A 210 2.85 -26.09 -24.93
C GLU A 210 3.93 -27.21 -24.89
N PRO A 211 4.09 -27.91 -23.75
CA PRO A 211 5.17 -28.89 -23.57
C PRO A 211 5.13 -30.05 -24.58
N GLY A 212 3.94 -30.46 -25.03
CA GLY A 212 3.80 -31.54 -26.03
C GLY A 212 4.39 -31.18 -27.39
N LYS A 213 4.22 -29.94 -27.86
CA LYS A 213 4.83 -29.49 -29.13
C LYS A 213 6.34 -29.33 -28.99
N ALA A 214 6.81 -28.82 -27.85
CA ALA A 214 8.24 -28.70 -27.58
C ALA A 214 8.95 -30.07 -27.62
N GLN A 215 8.38 -31.09 -26.97
CA GLN A 215 8.91 -32.46 -27.03
C GLN A 215 8.96 -33.02 -28.46
N TRP A 216 7.95 -32.72 -29.29
CA TRP A 216 7.96 -33.11 -30.69
C TRP A 216 9.10 -32.44 -31.46
N ILE A 217 9.29 -31.13 -31.26
CA ILE A 217 10.38 -30.37 -31.88
C ILE A 217 11.74 -30.90 -31.45
N MET A 218 11.94 -31.28 -30.18
CA MET A 218 13.18 -31.90 -29.73
C MET A 218 13.47 -33.23 -30.42
N ARG A 219 12.42 -34.00 -30.75
CA ARG A 219 12.53 -35.26 -31.52
C ARG A 219 12.81 -35.03 -32.99
N THR A 220 12.19 -34.03 -33.61
CA THR A 220 12.32 -33.74 -35.05
C THR A 220 13.40 -32.71 -35.38
N ALA A 221 14.05 -32.14 -34.37
CA ALA A 221 15.12 -31.16 -34.51
C ALA A 221 16.28 -31.69 -35.36
N ASP A 222 16.89 -30.78 -36.10
CA ASP A 222 18.09 -31.02 -36.88
C ASP A 222 19.32 -31.27 -35.98
N ALA A 223 20.41 -31.75 -36.57
CA ALA A 223 21.61 -32.11 -35.82
C ALA A 223 22.20 -30.93 -35.02
N SER A 224 22.09 -29.70 -35.54
CA SER A 224 22.59 -28.50 -34.85
C SER A 224 21.76 -28.21 -33.61
N MET A 225 20.43 -28.17 -33.73
CA MET A 225 19.54 -27.91 -32.60
C MET A 225 19.59 -29.02 -31.54
N ARG A 226 19.74 -30.29 -31.94
CA ARG A 226 19.92 -31.40 -30.99
C ARG A 226 21.19 -31.24 -30.15
N ASN A 227 22.30 -30.81 -30.75
CA ASN A 227 23.53 -30.54 -30.01
C ASN A 227 23.34 -29.42 -28.98
N LYS A 228 22.61 -28.36 -29.34
CA LYS A 228 22.28 -27.25 -28.42
C LYS A 228 21.40 -27.72 -27.26
N ILE A 229 20.39 -28.54 -27.57
CA ILE A 229 19.52 -29.15 -26.56
C ILE A 229 20.33 -30.04 -25.62
N GLN A 230 21.23 -30.87 -26.15
CA GLN A 230 22.08 -31.74 -25.35
C GLN A 230 22.97 -30.92 -24.42
N GLN A 231 23.57 -29.84 -24.90
CA GLN A 231 24.34 -28.92 -24.06
C GLN A 231 23.49 -28.34 -22.92
N LEU A 232 22.24 -27.91 -23.19
CA LEU A 232 21.36 -27.41 -22.12
C LEU A 232 21.01 -28.48 -21.07
N ILE A 233 20.92 -29.75 -21.46
CA ILE A 233 20.69 -30.88 -20.54
C ILE A 233 21.95 -31.15 -19.72
N ASP A 234 23.12 -31.20 -20.36
CA ASP A 234 24.41 -31.46 -19.71
C ASP A 234 24.75 -30.34 -18.70
N LEU A 235 24.32 -29.12 -18.99
CA LEU A 235 24.44 -27.96 -18.10
C LEU A 235 23.38 -27.91 -16.99
N GLY A 236 22.44 -28.86 -16.95
CA GLY A 236 21.36 -28.90 -15.97
C GLY A 236 20.30 -27.80 -16.11
N LEU A 237 20.32 -27.03 -17.21
CA LEU A 237 19.36 -25.96 -17.48
C LEU A 237 18.02 -26.49 -18.03
N LEU A 238 18.03 -27.72 -18.56
CA LEU A 238 16.86 -28.34 -19.13
C LEU A 238 16.76 -29.80 -18.68
N SER A 239 15.66 -30.14 -18.03
CA SER A 239 15.34 -31.53 -17.66
C SER A 239 14.21 -32.02 -18.55
N ILE A 240 14.43 -33.15 -19.22
CA ILE A 240 13.39 -33.85 -19.98
C ILE A 240 12.86 -34.95 -19.06
N ALA A 241 11.61 -34.79 -18.60
CA ALA A 241 10.84 -35.83 -17.92
C ALA A 241 9.93 -36.57 -18.93
#